data_AF-A0A1I1UY32-F1
#
_entry.id   AF-A0A1I1UY32-F1
#
_cell.length_a   1.000
_cell.length_b   1.000
_cell.length_c   1.000
_cell.angle_alpha   90.00
_cell.angle_beta   90.00
_cell.angle_gamma   90.00
#
_symmetry.space_group_name_H-M   'P 1'
#
loop_
_entity.id
_entity.type
_entity.pdbx_description
1 polymer ?
#
loop_
_entity_poly.entity_id
_entity_poly.type
_entity_poly.pdbx_seq_one_letter_code
_entity_poly.pdbx_strand_id
1 'polypeptide(L)'
;MSNLPESSADLAIVEGVIGIAHALGKSVTAEGVETLEQASLLMDLGCDFLQGWYFAKASNRERLPHILANLPPVPSPADDEMLSTVSRLPAGRLGA
;
A
#
# COMPACT_ATOMS: atom_id res chain seq x y z
N MET A 1 -6.02 5.75 -11.02
CA MET A 1 -6.81 5.07 -9.96
C MET A 1 -8.27 5.53 -9.87
N SER A 2 -8.79 6.33 -10.82
CA SER A 2 -10.12 6.97 -10.69
C SER A 2 -11.34 6.03 -10.72
N ASN A 3 -11.17 4.75 -11.11
CA ASN A 3 -12.27 3.78 -11.21
C ASN A 3 -12.20 2.65 -10.15
N LEU A 4 -11.32 2.77 -9.16
CA LEU A 4 -11.32 1.87 -8.00
C LEU A 4 -12.20 2.48 -6.90
N PRO A 5 -13.06 1.67 -6.24
CA PRO A 5 -13.12 0.20 -6.27
C PRO A 5 -14.04 -0.43 -7.34
N GLU A 6 -14.72 0.33 -8.20
CA GLU A 6 -15.84 -0.19 -9.00
C GLU A 6 -15.46 -1.05 -10.22
N SER A 7 -14.25 -0.88 -10.77
CA SER A 7 -13.79 -1.59 -11.97
C SER A 7 -13.13 -2.92 -11.63
N SER A 8 -13.77 -4.05 -11.99
CA SER A 8 -13.21 -5.39 -11.83
C SER A 8 -11.96 -5.63 -12.69
N ALA A 9 -11.87 -4.97 -13.86
CA ALA A 9 -10.69 -5.05 -14.72
C ALA A 9 -9.49 -4.32 -14.09
N ASP A 10 -9.70 -3.12 -13.54
CA ASP A 10 -8.65 -2.36 -12.86
C ASP A 10 -8.18 -3.12 -11.62
N LEU A 11 -9.11 -3.72 -10.87
CA LEU A 11 -8.82 -4.54 -9.70
C LEU A 11 -7.89 -5.72 -10.05
N ALA A 12 -8.25 -6.50 -11.09
CA ALA A 12 -7.43 -7.64 -11.52
C ALA A 12 -6.02 -7.23 -11.97
N ILE A 13 -5.88 -6.06 -12.60
CA ILE A 13 -4.57 -5.52 -12.98
C ILE A 13 -3.76 -5.16 -11.74
N VAL A 14 -4.37 -4.46 -10.78
CA VAL A 14 -3.70 -4.04 -9.53
C VAL A 14 -3.23 -5.27 -8.74
N GLU A 15 -4.11 -6.26 -8.53
CA GLU A 15 -3.78 -7.53 -7.88
C GLU A 15 -2.62 -8.25 -8.58
N GLY A 16 -2.67 -8.35 -9.91
CA GLY A 16 -1.62 -8.99 -10.69
C GLY A 16 -0.27 -8.29 -10.55
N VAL A 17 -0.25 -6.95 -10.60
CA VAL A 17 0.97 -6.15 -10.43
C VAL A 17 1.55 -6.31 -9.03
N ILE A 18 0.72 -6.28 -7.99
CA ILE A 18 1.15 -6.51 -6.60
C ILE A 18 1.78 -7.91 -6.48
N GLY A 19 1.10 -8.94 -6.96
CA GLY A 19 1.59 -10.32 -6.91
C GLY A 19 2.93 -10.50 -7.63
N ILE A 20 3.12 -9.89 -8.82
CA ILE A 20 4.38 -9.93 -9.56
C ILE A 20 5.50 -9.24 -8.78
N ALA A 21 5.27 -8.03 -8.25
CA ALA A 21 6.28 -7.29 -7.50
C ALA A 21 6.74 -8.05 -6.25
N HIS A 22 5.80 -8.60 -5.48
CA HIS A 22 6.10 -9.40 -4.30
C HIS A 22 6.84 -10.69 -4.63
N ALA A 23 6.47 -11.39 -5.71
CA ALA A 23 7.19 -12.57 -6.19
C ALA A 23 8.65 -12.25 -6.56
N LEU A 24 8.94 -11.02 -6.96
CA LEU A 24 10.28 -10.51 -7.24
C LEU A 24 10.98 -9.92 -6.02
N GLY A 25 10.37 -9.99 -4.82
CA GLY A 25 10.90 -9.41 -3.60
C GLY A 25 10.99 -7.88 -3.64
N LYS A 26 10.03 -7.22 -4.30
CA LYS A 26 9.92 -5.77 -4.40
C LYS A 26 8.67 -5.26 -3.67
N SER A 27 8.79 -4.11 -3.03
CA SER A 27 7.65 -3.38 -2.48
C SER A 27 6.93 -2.58 -3.57
N VAL A 28 5.64 -2.34 -3.36
CA VAL A 28 4.75 -1.62 -4.27
C VAL A 28 4.24 -0.35 -3.61
N THR A 29 4.28 0.75 -4.36
CA THR A 29 3.64 2.00 -3.99
C THR A 29 2.47 2.27 -4.93
N ALA A 30 1.26 2.43 -4.40
CA ALA A 30 0.13 2.93 -5.16
C ALA A 30 0.09 4.46 -5.10
N GLU A 31 0.22 5.12 -6.26
CA GLU A 31 0.19 6.58 -6.39
C GLU A 31 -1.16 7.09 -6.90
N GLY A 32 -1.61 8.22 -6.36
CA GLY A 32 -2.89 8.84 -6.72
C GLY A 32 -4.08 8.33 -5.89
N VAL A 33 -3.85 7.97 -4.62
CA VAL A 33 -4.91 7.62 -3.67
C VAL A 33 -5.64 8.88 -3.21
N GLU A 34 -6.93 8.99 -3.49
CA GLU A 34 -7.72 10.20 -3.22
C GLU A 34 -8.79 9.99 -2.14
N THR A 35 -9.21 8.75 -1.88
CA THR A 35 -10.26 8.43 -0.89
C THR A 35 -9.82 7.36 0.12
N LEU A 36 -10.55 7.28 1.25
CA LEU A 36 -10.35 6.25 2.27
C LEU A 36 -10.63 4.87 1.71
N GLU A 37 -11.68 4.74 0.89
CA GLU A 37 -12.11 3.47 0.29
C GLU A 37 -11.04 2.91 -0.64
N GLN A 38 -10.40 3.77 -1.44
CA GLN A 38 -9.26 3.40 -2.27
C GLN A 38 -8.07 2.96 -1.40
N ALA A 39 -7.78 3.71 -0.34
CA ALA A 39 -6.68 3.39 0.56
C ALA A 39 -6.87 2.03 1.24
N SER A 40 -8.06 1.78 1.81
CA SER A 40 -8.40 0.51 2.46
C SER A 40 -8.31 -0.65 1.49
N LEU A 41 -8.93 -0.54 0.30
CA LEU A 41 -8.87 -1.58 -0.72
C LEU A 41 -7.41 -1.91 -1.09
N LEU A 42 -6.58 -0.90 -1.36
CA LEU A 42 -5.20 -1.13 -1.77
C LEU A 42 -4.36 -1.78 -0.67
N MET A 43 -4.62 -1.47 0.61
CA MET A 43 -3.99 -2.18 1.73
C MET A 43 -4.46 -3.63 1.81
N ASP A 44 -5.76 -3.89 1.66
CA ASP A 44 -6.33 -5.24 1.71
C ASP A 44 -5.78 -6.12 0.57
N LEU A 45 -5.50 -5.52 -0.59
CA LEU A 45 -4.83 -6.19 -1.72
C LEU A 45 -3.32 -6.41 -1.49
N GLY A 46 -2.75 -5.92 -0.38
CA GLY A 46 -1.36 -6.09 -0.01
C GLY A 46 -0.41 -5.03 -0.56
N CYS A 47 -0.90 -3.85 -0.97
CA CYS A 47 0.00 -2.76 -1.35
C CYS A 47 0.79 -2.24 -0.14
N ASP A 48 2.12 -2.12 -0.28
CA ASP A 48 3.01 -1.78 0.84
C ASP A 48 2.95 -0.30 1.23
N PHE A 49 2.83 0.58 0.24
CA PHE A 49 2.85 2.02 0.44
C PHE A 49 1.77 2.72 -0.38
N LEU A 50 1.20 3.78 0.18
CA LEU A 50 0.17 4.58 -0.48
C LEU A 50 0.60 6.04 -0.54
N GLN A 51 0.37 6.67 -1.69
CA GLN A 51 0.59 8.10 -1.88
C GLN A 51 -0.59 8.72 -2.61
N GLY A 52 -1.07 9.86 -2.12
CA GLY A 52 -2.04 10.66 -2.84
C GLY A 52 -2.71 11.71 -1.98
N TRP A 53 -3.66 12.43 -2.59
CA TRP A 53 -4.33 13.58 -1.98
C TRP A 53 -5.20 13.23 -0.78
N TYR A 54 -5.56 11.95 -0.63
CA TYR A 54 -6.18 11.46 0.60
C TYR A 54 -5.33 11.85 1.81
N PHE A 55 -4.03 11.53 1.78
CA PHE A 55 -3.09 11.80 2.87
C PHE A 55 -2.67 13.26 2.91
N ALA A 56 -2.15 13.77 1.80
CA ALA A 56 -1.72 15.15 1.67
C ALA A 56 -1.50 15.53 0.20
N LYS A 57 -1.71 16.81 -0.11
CA LYS A 57 -1.18 17.38 -1.36
C LYS A 57 0.33 17.61 -1.23
N ALA A 58 1.03 17.58 -2.36
CA ALA A 58 2.45 17.97 -2.40
C ALA A 58 2.62 19.37 -1.78
N SER A 59 3.57 19.49 -0.85
CA SER A 59 3.86 20.75 -0.17
C SER A 59 5.36 20.98 -0.04
N ASN A 60 5.72 22.19 0.37
CA ASN A 60 7.07 22.53 0.77
C ASN A 60 7.44 21.91 2.13
N ARG A 61 8.74 21.96 2.46
CA ARG A 61 9.30 21.38 3.69
C ARG A 61 8.73 22.00 4.96
N GLU A 62 8.44 23.30 4.93
CA GLU A 62 7.97 24.07 6.07
C GLU A 62 6.60 23.59 6.57
N ARG A 63 5.79 23.00 5.68
CA ARG A 63 4.47 22.45 6.01
C ARG A 63 4.50 21.01 6.51
N LEU A 64 5.61 20.28 6.37
CA LEU A 64 5.68 18.87 6.77
C LEU A 64 5.26 18.63 8.23
N PRO A 65 5.72 19.41 9.24
CA PRO A 65 5.32 19.18 10.62
C PRO A 65 3.80 19.30 10.81
N HIS A 66 3.17 20.26 10.13
CA HIS A 66 1.73 20.45 10.20
C HIS A 66 0.96 19.32 9.51
N ILE A 67 1.45 18.85 8.36
CA ILE A 67 0.84 17.71 7.64
C ILE A 67 0.92 16.45 8.51
N LEU A 68 2.09 16.11 9.04
CA LEU A 68 2.28 14.91 9.85
C LEU A 68 1.41 14.92 11.11
N ALA A 69 1.19 16.09 11.72
CA ALA A 69 0.33 16.23 12.88
C ALA A 69 -1.18 16.11 12.56
N ASN A 70 -1.57 16.22 11.29
CA ASN A 70 -2.98 16.28 10.86
C ASN A 70 -3.27 15.29 9.71
N LEU A 71 -2.52 14.19 9.61
CA LEU A 71 -2.84 13.14 8.64
C LEU A 71 -4.25 12.59 8.88
N PRO A 72 -4.99 12.23 7.82
CA PRO A 72 -6.25 11.52 7.98
C PRO A 72 -6.00 10.15 8.65
N PRO A 73 -7.08 9.47 9.11
CA PRO A 73 -6.98 8.09 9.54
C PRO A 73 -6.29 7.24 8.49
N VAL A 74 -5.24 6.52 8.88
CA VAL A 74 -4.61 5.54 8.02
C VAL A 74 -5.43 4.26 8.14
N PRO A 75 -5.91 3.65 7.04
CA PRO A 75 -6.51 2.32 7.11
C PRO A 75 -5.54 1.36 7.80
N SER A 76 -6.05 0.51 8.68
CA SER A 76 -5.31 -0.65 9.14
C SER A 76 -5.67 -1.80 8.21
N PRO A 77 -4.72 -2.66 7.82
CA PRO A 77 -5.11 -3.94 7.24
C PRO A 77 -6.09 -4.64 8.19
N ALA A 78 -7.14 -5.21 7.63
CA ALA A 78 -8.01 -6.12 8.36
C ALA A 78 -7.16 -7.36 8.69
N ASP A 79 -6.84 -7.51 9.96
CA ASP A 79 -6.16 -8.65 10.60
C ASP A 79 -4.61 -8.69 10.52
N ASP A 80 -4.03 -8.60 11.72
CA ASP A 80 -2.62 -8.67 12.14
C ASP A 80 -1.89 -10.00 11.77
N GLU A 81 -2.52 -10.89 10.99
CA GLU A 81 -2.00 -12.23 10.73
C GLU A 81 -0.93 -12.28 9.62
N MET A 82 -0.97 -11.35 8.66
CA MET A 82 -0.11 -11.38 7.47
C MET A 82 1.34 -10.91 7.74
N LEU A 83 1.55 -10.04 8.75
CA LEU A 83 2.89 -9.64 9.20
C LEU A 83 3.67 -10.79 9.86
N SER A 84 2.99 -11.85 10.32
CA SER A 84 3.62 -13.04 10.91
C SER A 84 4.27 -13.99 9.88
N THR A 85 3.95 -13.83 8.59
CA THR A 85 4.45 -14.70 7.51
C THR A 85 5.80 -14.22 7.00
N VAL A 86 6.04 -12.91 6.95
CA VAL A 86 7.34 -12.33 6.55
C VAL A 86 8.43 -12.63 7.59
N SER A 87 8.06 -12.73 8.87
CA SER A 87 8.96 -13.11 9.97
C SER A 87 9.37 -14.60 9.98
N ARG A 88 8.84 -15.43 9.06
CA ARG A 88 9.09 -16.89 8.99
C ARG A 88 9.95 -17.35 7.82
N LEU A 89 10.60 -16.45 7.08
CA LEU A 89 11.68 -16.86 6.18
C LEU A 89 12.86 -17.35 7.05
N PRO A 90 13.24 -18.64 6.98
CA PRO A 90 14.40 -19.12 7.71
C PRO A 90 15.64 -18.39 7.18
N ALA A 91 16.35 -17.72 8.09
CA ALA A 91 17.68 -17.20 7.81
C ALA A 91 18.59 -18.37 7.43
N GLY A 92 18.90 -18.49 6.13
CA GLY A 92 19.93 -19.36 5.61
C GLY A 92 19.45 -20.73 5.15
N ARG A 93 19.39 -20.90 3.83
CA ARG A 93 19.86 -22.09 3.10
C ARG A 93 19.93 -21.79 1.60
N LEU A 94 21.03 -21.18 1.16
CA LEU A 94 21.66 -21.53 -0.12
C LEU A 94 23.05 -22.07 0.24
N GLY A 95 23.32 -23.30 -0.19
CA GLY A 95 24.41 -24.14 0.33
C GLY A 95 25.73 -24.05 -0.44
N ALA A 96 26.78 -24.50 0.23
CA ALA A 96 27.87 -25.38 -0.24
C ALA A 96 28.68 -25.79 0.99
#